data_AF-A0A7I4XVL2-F1
#
_entry.id   AF-A0A7I4XVL2-F1
#
_cell.length_a   1.000
_cell.length_b   1.000
_cell.length_c   1.000
_cell.angle_alpha   90.00
_cell.angle_beta   90.00
_cell.angle_gamma   90.00
#
_symmetry.space_group_name_H-M   'P 1'
#
loop_
_entity.id
_entity.type
_entity.pdbx_description
1 polymer ?
#
loop_
_entity_poly.entity_id
_entity_poly.type
_entity_poly.pdbx_seq_one_letter_code
_entity_poly.pdbx_strand_id
1 'polypeptide(L)'
;MGMNLREFLSNEDALRDKLPKEAHAMKTTQKVRGITWDAKRDCINIRCTFDSLKNITKRVIARQIAMIYDPFELAMAKCKLPSIKTKTTMPKLEMNALTLAMRLANSITQALKERIAGYPWTIHVFSDSQIALSWLTSPTTASLGILVTNRVREVRRIVTQLNNDSITIIFRYVNTSQNPADTGTRGLSREQMHDRYWWEGPEFLKKPMKEWKHSVYQLWEDVIGDDSGAFTNVNFTCGQDDTPNALMDLCRYSSFSMAKRVTTWTLRFIKKTMRRLKEDTKDRIVAHIPEIKDVSDVPCNINGSEVRAGRYTLIRNLQLLFLTKEYRKIWKTPYDPT
;
A
#
# COMPACT_ATOMS: atom_id res chain seq x y z
N MET A 1 -44.23 -5.80 -28.11
CA MET A 1 -43.53 -6.50 -29.21
C MET A 1 -43.75 -7.99 -29.03
N GLY A 2 -44.50 -8.60 -29.94
CA GLY A 2 -44.84 -10.02 -29.91
C GLY A 2 -43.63 -10.88 -30.24
N MET A 3 -43.13 -11.62 -29.26
CA MET A 3 -42.29 -12.79 -29.50
C MET A 3 -43.24 -13.99 -29.52
N ASN A 4 -43.48 -14.54 -30.70
CA ASN A 4 -44.26 -15.76 -30.84
C ASN A 4 -43.39 -16.93 -30.35
N LEU A 5 -43.63 -17.42 -29.14
CA LEU A 5 -42.83 -18.47 -28.48
C LEU A 5 -42.86 -19.83 -29.21
N ARG A 6 -43.59 -19.92 -30.33
CA ARG A 6 -43.83 -21.16 -31.08
C ARG A 6 -43.13 -21.20 -32.45
N GLU A 7 -42.36 -20.17 -32.80
CA GLU A 7 -41.64 -20.12 -34.07
C GLU A 7 -40.21 -20.67 -33.90
N PHE A 8 -39.85 -21.62 -34.76
CA PHE A 8 -38.55 -22.27 -34.81
C PHE A 8 -37.77 -21.78 -36.02
N LEU A 9 -36.50 -21.47 -35.80
CA LEU A 9 -35.55 -21.07 -36.83
C LEU A 9 -34.32 -21.97 -36.74
N SER A 10 -33.93 -22.58 -37.87
CA SER A 10 -32.75 -23.45 -37.98
C SER A 10 -31.94 -23.06 -39.23
N ASN A 11 -30.63 -23.21 -39.13
CA ASN A 11 -29.67 -23.15 -40.25
C ASN A 11 -29.59 -24.46 -41.04
N GLU A 12 -30.20 -25.55 -40.55
CA GLU A 12 -30.17 -26.86 -41.19
C GLU A 12 -31.50 -27.16 -41.88
N ASP A 13 -31.48 -27.30 -43.21
CA ASP A 13 -32.67 -27.54 -44.00
C ASP A 13 -33.36 -28.87 -43.64
N ALA A 14 -32.59 -29.92 -43.36
CA ALA A 14 -33.13 -31.23 -42.97
C ALA A 14 -33.89 -31.21 -41.62
N LEU A 15 -33.50 -30.33 -40.70
CA LEU A 15 -34.22 -30.12 -39.44
C LEU A 15 -35.46 -29.26 -39.67
N ARG A 16 -35.35 -28.21 -40.49
CA ARG A 16 -36.47 -27.33 -40.85
C ARG A 16 -37.61 -28.11 -41.51
N ASP A 17 -37.28 -29.05 -42.39
CA ASP A 17 -38.26 -29.84 -43.14
C ASP A 17 -39.01 -30.86 -42.26
N LYS A 18 -38.48 -31.19 -41.08
CA LYS A 18 -39.15 -32.03 -40.06
C LYS A 18 -40.12 -31.25 -39.17
N LEU A 19 -40.10 -29.91 -39.22
CA LEU A 19 -40.95 -29.06 -38.39
C LEU A 19 -42.25 -28.68 -39.15
N PRO A 20 -43.41 -28.59 -38.45
CA PRO A 20 -44.65 -28.13 -39.05
C PRO A 20 -44.49 -26.73 -39.68
N LYS A 21 -45.09 -26.52 -40.87
CA LYS A 21 -44.93 -25.25 -41.62
C LYS A 21 -45.46 -24.05 -40.84
N GLU A 22 -46.45 -24.24 -39.98
CA GLU A 22 -47.01 -23.19 -39.12
C GLU A 22 -46.04 -22.76 -38.00
N ALA A 23 -45.04 -23.61 -37.71
CA ALA A 23 -44.03 -23.37 -36.69
C ALA A 23 -42.74 -22.76 -37.26
N HIS A 24 -42.66 -22.49 -38.57
CA HIS A 24 -41.48 -21.88 -39.18
C HIS A 24 -41.43 -20.38 -38.87
N ALA A 25 -40.26 -19.90 -38.44
CA ALA A 25 -40.05 -18.48 -38.26
C ALA A 25 -40.18 -17.72 -39.60
N MET A 26 -40.94 -16.62 -39.61
CA MET A 26 -41.16 -15.82 -40.83
C MET A 26 -39.90 -15.06 -41.30
N LYS A 27 -38.92 -14.87 -40.40
CA LYS A 27 -37.67 -14.16 -40.67
C LYS A 27 -36.50 -15.11 -40.58
N THR A 28 -35.53 -14.93 -41.47
CA THR A 28 -34.25 -15.66 -41.44
C THR A 28 -33.27 -15.13 -40.39
N THR A 29 -33.63 -14.07 -39.68
CA THR A 29 -32.80 -13.45 -38.65
C THR A 29 -33.54 -13.39 -37.31
N GLN A 30 -32.82 -13.71 -36.24
CA GLN A 30 -33.37 -13.70 -34.89
C GLN A 30 -32.36 -13.10 -33.91
N LYS A 31 -32.86 -12.28 -32.96
CA LYS A 31 -32.02 -11.82 -31.85
C LYS A 31 -31.93 -12.92 -30.79
N VAL A 32 -30.72 -13.41 -30.55
CA VAL A 32 -30.38 -14.36 -29.49
C VAL A 32 -29.53 -13.62 -28.46
N ARG A 33 -30.07 -13.45 -27.24
CA ARG A 33 -29.41 -12.70 -26.14
C ARG A 33 -28.87 -11.31 -26.56
N GLY A 34 -29.61 -10.62 -27.44
CA GLY A 34 -29.26 -9.27 -27.91
C GLY A 34 -28.36 -9.22 -29.15
N ILE A 35 -27.84 -10.36 -29.62
CA ILE A 35 -27.01 -10.45 -30.84
C ILE A 35 -27.85 -11.03 -31.98
N THR A 36 -27.72 -10.48 -33.18
CA THR A 36 -28.51 -10.92 -34.34
C THR A 36 -27.82 -12.12 -35.00
N TRP A 37 -28.51 -13.26 -35.04
CA TRP A 37 -28.09 -14.43 -35.81
C TRP A 37 -28.84 -14.47 -37.15
N ASP A 38 -28.12 -14.73 -38.24
CA ASP A 38 -28.64 -14.99 -39.60
C ASP A 38 -28.54 -16.49 -39.85
N ALA A 39 -29.68 -17.19 -39.82
CA ALA A 39 -29.73 -18.64 -39.93
C ALA A 39 -29.38 -19.13 -41.35
N LYS A 40 -29.56 -18.32 -42.39
CA LYS A 40 -29.26 -18.73 -43.77
C LYS A 40 -27.75 -18.78 -44.03
N ARG A 41 -27.01 -17.83 -43.45
CA ARG A 41 -25.55 -17.73 -43.57
C ARG A 41 -24.82 -18.39 -42.40
N ASP A 42 -25.56 -18.84 -41.41
CA ASP A 42 -25.06 -19.26 -40.11
C ASP A 42 -24.04 -18.28 -39.49
N CYS A 43 -24.41 -17.01 -39.49
CA CYS A 43 -23.52 -15.92 -39.06
C CYS A 43 -24.14 -15.12 -37.92
N ILE A 44 -23.33 -14.86 -36.89
CA ILE A 44 -23.68 -13.94 -35.82
C ILE A 44 -23.16 -12.54 -36.21
N ASN A 45 -24.06 -11.57 -36.28
CA ASN A 45 -23.74 -10.20 -36.66
C ASN A 45 -23.64 -9.32 -35.41
N ILE A 46 -22.44 -8.81 -35.15
CA ILE A 46 -22.17 -7.81 -34.12
C ILE A 46 -21.88 -6.50 -34.83
N ARG A 47 -22.72 -5.49 -34.59
CA ARG A 47 -22.51 -4.15 -35.13
C ARG A 47 -21.58 -3.39 -34.19
N CYS A 48 -20.34 -3.18 -34.61
CA CYS A 48 -19.40 -2.30 -33.92
C CYS A 48 -19.42 -0.93 -34.62
N THR A 49 -19.76 0.13 -33.88
CA THR A 49 -19.65 1.51 -34.37
C THR A 49 -18.30 2.08 -33.95
N PHE A 50 -17.51 2.53 -34.92
CA PHE A 50 -16.24 3.22 -34.67
C PHE A 50 -16.28 4.60 -35.29
N ASP A 51 -15.79 5.61 -34.57
CA ASP A 51 -15.62 6.95 -35.13
C ASP A 51 -14.57 6.93 -36.24
N SER A 52 -14.90 7.47 -37.42
CA SER A 52 -13.93 7.62 -38.51
C SER A 52 -12.98 8.78 -38.18
N LEU A 53 -11.75 8.45 -37.81
CA LEU A 53 -10.71 9.45 -37.51
C LEU A 53 -9.92 9.79 -38.78
N LYS A 54 -9.72 11.09 -39.04
CA LYS A 54 -9.05 11.58 -40.26
C LYS A 54 -7.57 11.17 -40.37
N ASN A 55 -6.89 10.96 -39.24
CA ASN A 55 -5.47 10.58 -39.20
C ASN A 55 -5.27 9.24 -38.48
N ILE A 56 -5.11 8.17 -39.26
CA ILE A 56 -4.90 6.82 -38.73
C ILE A 56 -3.41 6.65 -38.42
N THR A 57 -3.09 6.46 -37.14
CA THR A 57 -1.73 6.11 -36.68
C THR A 57 -1.77 4.78 -35.93
N LYS A 58 -0.61 4.12 -35.77
CA LYS A 58 -0.51 2.89 -34.95
C LYS A 58 -1.07 3.09 -33.53
N ARG A 59 -0.91 4.29 -32.96
CA ARG A 59 -1.47 4.68 -31.66
C ARG A 59 -3.00 4.75 -31.66
N VAL A 60 -3.61 5.23 -32.74
CA VAL A 60 -5.08 5.29 -32.88
C VAL A 60 -5.68 3.89 -33.03
N ILE A 61 -5.03 3.01 -33.80
CA ILE A 61 -5.46 1.62 -33.96
C ILE A 61 -5.34 0.87 -32.63
N ALA A 62 -4.19 0.99 -31.94
CA ALA A 62 -3.99 0.39 -30.63
C ALA A 62 -5.02 0.90 -29.61
N ARG A 63 -5.35 2.20 -29.62
CA ARG A 63 -6.43 2.78 -28.80
C ARG A 63 -7.78 2.13 -29.10
N GLN A 64 -8.16 2.00 -30.37
CA GLN A 64 -9.45 1.41 -30.77
C GLN A 64 -9.55 -0.08 -30.46
N ILE A 65 -8.46 -0.85 -30.60
CA ILE A 65 -8.41 -2.26 -30.20
C ILE A 65 -8.52 -2.38 -28.67
N ALA A 66 -7.82 -1.52 -27.93
CA ALA A 66 -7.89 -1.49 -26.47
C ALA A 66 -9.27 -1.08 -25.94
N MET A 67 -10.07 -0.30 -26.68
CA MET A 67 -11.46 0.03 -26.31
C MET A 67 -12.35 -1.22 -26.17
N ILE A 68 -12.02 -2.33 -26.83
CA ILE A 68 -12.73 -3.62 -26.72
C ILE A 68 -12.46 -4.28 -25.35
N TYR A 69 -11.31 -3.98 -24.75
CA TYR A 69 -10.81 -4.60 -23.51
C TYR A 69 -11.06 -3.78 -22.26
N ASP A 70 -12.00 -2.82 -22.33
CA ASP A 70 -12.51 -1.98 -21.23
C ASP A 70 -12.04 -0.50 -21.30
N PRO A 71 -12.96 0.47 -21.49
CA PRO A 71 -12.68 1.90 -21.34
C PRO A 71 -12.76 2.39 -19.87
N PHE A 72 -12.83 1.52 -18.86
CA PHE A 72 -12.91 2.00 -17.47
C PHE A 72 -11.58 2.62 -17.00
N GLU A 73 -11.64 3.91 -16.65
CA GLU A 73 -10.57 4.64 -15.95
C GLU A 73 -10.34 4.10 -14.52
N LEU A 74 -11.23 3.23 -14.02
CA LEU A 74 -11.19 2.64 -12.69
C LEU A 74 -10.59 1.22 -12.70
N ALA A 75 -9.33 1.08 -12.30
CA ALA A 75 -8.67 -0.23 -12.20
C ALA A 75 -9.08 -1.05 -10.96
N MET A 76 -9.29 -0.40 -9.81
CA MET A 76 -9.67 -1.07 -8.57
C MET A 76 -10.27 -0.08 -7.58
N ALA A 77 -11.33 -0.49 -6.89
CA ALA A 77 -11.93 0.25 -5.78
C ALA A 77 -11.96 -0.60 -4.51
N LYS A 78 -11.77 0.05 -3.35
CA LYS A 78 -11.85 -0.63 -2.05
C LYS A 78 -12.40 0.33 -1.00
N CYS A 79 -13.52 -0.04 -0.39
CA CYS A 79 -14.09 0.66 0.75
C CYS A 79 -13.98 -0.21 2.02
N LYS A 80 -14.00 0.43 3.19
CA LYS A 80 -14.04 -0.27 4.48
C LYS A 80 -15.01 0.45 5.40
N LEU A 81 -16.05 -0.26 5.82
CA LEU A 81 -17.00 0.26 6.79
C LEU A 81 -16.38 0.27 8.19
N PRO A 82 -16.57 1.35 8.97
CA PRO A 82 -16.14 1.37 10.36
C PRO A 82 -16.95 0.37 11.20
N SER A 83 -16.34 -0.12 12.28
CA SER A 83 -17.05 -1.00 13.21
C SER A 83 -18.12 -0.21 13.96
N ILE A 84 -19.35 -0.73 14.00
CA ILE A 84 -20.49 -0.15 14.75
C ILE A 84 -20.15 0.03 16.24
N LYS A 85 -19.25 -0.80 16.78
CA LYS A 85 -18.88 -0.83 18.20
C LYS A 85 -17.94 0.31 18.62
N THR A 86 -17.32 1.02 17.68
CA THR A 86 -16.26 1.99 18.00
C THR A 86 -16.64 3.40 17.55
N LYS A 87 -16.77 4.34 18.51
CA LYS A 87 -16.87 5.77 18.20
C LYS A 87 -15.56 6.27 17.59
N THR A 88 -15.53 6.38 16.27
CA THR A 88 -14.38 6.88 15.51
C THR A 88 -14.69 8.27 14.99
N THR A 89 -13.75 9.21 15.13
CA THR A 89 -13.92 10.57 14.59
C THR A 89 -13.73 10.57 13.07
N MET A 90 -14.41 11.48 12.39
CA MET A 90 -14.33 11.63 10.93
C MET A 90 -12.86 11.75 10.43
N PRO A 91 -11.98 12.59 11.03
CA PRO A 91 -10.58 12.64 10.60
C PRO A 91 -9.82 11.31 10.72
N LYS A 92 -10.14 10.46 11.69
CA LYS A 92 -9.54 9.12 11.83
C LYS A 92 -10.03 8.17 10.74
N LEU A 93 -11.28 8.32 10.29
CA LEU A 93 -11.81 7.57 9.15
C LEU A 93 -11.12 8.00 7.85
N GLU A 94 -10.95 9.31 7.64
CA GLU A 94 -10.22 9.84 6.49
C GLU A 94 -8.77 9.35 6.45
N MET A 95 -8.09 9.33 7.60
CA MET A 95 -6.73 8.79 7.69
C MET A 95 -6.68 7.28 7.37
N ASN A 96 -7.70 6.51 7.77
CA ASN A 96 -7.82 5.10 7.40
C ASN A 96 -8.09 4.92 5.90
N ALA A 97 -8.94 5.77 5.30
CA ALA A 97 -9.22 5.76 3.86
C ALA A 97 -7.95 6.05 3.06
N LEU A 98 -7.19 7.08 3.46
CA LEU A 98 -5.90 7.40 2.83
C LEU A 98 -4.89 6.25 2.94
N THR A 99 -4.82 5.59 4.10
CA THR A 99 -3.96 4.42 4.29
C THR A 99 -4.39 3.26 3.38
N LEU A 100 -5.69 3.04 3.25
CA LEU A 100 -6.23 2.00 2.38
C LEU A 100 -5.91 2.27 0.90
N ALA A 101 -6.06 3.53 0.46
CA ALA A 101 -5.69 3.96 -0.88
C ALA A 101 -4.21 3.72 -1.16
N MET A 102 -3.32 4.02 -0.20
CA MET A 102 -1.88 3.79 -0.36
C MET A 102 -1.51 2.30 -0.41
N ARG A 103 -2.16 1.45 0.39
CA ARG A 103 -1.99 -0.01 0.27
C ARG A 103 -2.43 -0.52 -1.10
N LEU A 104 -3.55 0.01 -1.61
CA LEU A 104 -4.08 -0.35 -2.92
C LEU A 104 -3.13 0.07 -4.03
N ALA A 105 -2.66 1.32 -4.00
CA ALA A 105 -1.69 1.86 -4.93
C ALA A 105 -0.42 1.00 -4.95
N ASN A 106 0.13 0.65 -3.77
CA ASN A 106 1.28 -0.24 -3.71
C ASN A 106 0.99 -1.60 -4.35
N SER A 107 -0.16 -2.23 -4.06
CA SER A 107 -0.52 -3.53 -4.63
C SER A 107 -0.64 -3.48 -6.16
N ILE A 108 -1.28 -2.44 -6.71
CA ILE A 108 -1.47 -2.26 -8.15
C ILE A 108 -0.11 -2.03 -8.81
N THR A 109 0.69 -1.13 -8.25
CA THR A 109 2.01 -0.80 -8.78
C THR A 109 2.93 -2.02 -8.80
N GLN A 110 2.97 -2.81 -7.72
CA GLN A 110 3.79 -4.03 -7.68
C GLN A 110 3.32 -5.06 -8.72
N ALA A 111 2.02 -5.14 -9.00
CA ALA A 111 1.47 -6.04 -10.03
C ALA A 111 1.70 -5.57 -11.48
N LEU A 112 1.97 -4.27 -11.67
CA LEU A 112 2.10 -3.69 -13.01
C LEU A 112 3.54 -3.26 -13.36
N LYS A 113 4.42 -3.03 -12.37
CA LYS A 113 5.78 -2.51 -12.61
C LYS A 113 6.61 -3.37 -13.55
N GLU A 114 6.44 -4.69 -13.53
CA GLU A 114 7.14 -5.62 -14.42
C GLU A 114 6.50 -5.65 -15.82
N ARG A 115 5.20 -5.42 -15.91
CA ARG A 115 4.44 -5.45 -17.17
C ARG A 115 4.59 -4.15 -17.97
N ILE A 116 4.80 -3.04 -17.29
CA ILE A 116 4.97 -1.70 -17.87
C ILE A 116 6.37 -1.19 -17.48
N ALA A 117 7.38 -1.95 -17.87
CA ALA A 117 8.77 -1.59 -17.62
C ALA A 117 9.22 -0.41 -18.51
N GLY A 118 10.19 0.37 -18.02
CA GLY A 118 10.86 1.41 -18.82
C GLY A 118 10.20 2.79 -18.83
N TYR A 119 9.13 3.02 -18.07
CA TYR A 119 8.50 4.33 -17.91
C TYR A 119 8.62 4.85 -16.48
N PRO A 120 8.88 6.16 -16.28
CA PRO A 120 8.85 6.75 -14.95
C PRO A 120 7.40 6.80 -14.45
N TRP A 121 7.12 6.09 -13.36
CA TRP A 121 5.80 6.07 -12.75
C TRP A 121 5.60 7.31 -11.88
N THR A 122 4.46 7.99 -12.04
CA THR A 122 4.02 9.06 -11.14
C THR A 122 2.61 8.75 -10.67
N ILE A 123 2.42 8.66 -9.36
CA ILE A 123 1.15 8.35 -8.70
C ILE A 123 0.63 9.62 -8.02
N HIS A 124 -0.55 10.06 -8.44
CA HIS A 124 -1.25 11.17 -7.80
C HIS A 124 -2.32 10.65 -6.84
N VAL A 125 -2.25 11.06 -5.58
CA VAL A 125 -3.19 10.65 -4.53
C VAL A 125 -4.04 11.86 -4.15
N PHE A 126 -5.33 11.79 -4.45
CA PHE A 126 -6.28 12.86 -4.16
C PHE A 126 -7.08 12.55 -2.88
N SER A 127 -7.28 13.57 -2.05
CA SER A 127 -8.12 13.50 -0.84
C SER A 127 -8.81 14.84 -0.63
N ASP A 128 -10.07 14.83 -0.23
CA ASP A 128 -10.82 16.02 0.18
C ASP A 128 -10.67 16.34 1.68
N SER A 129 -10.07 15.42 2.45
CA SER A 129 -9.71 15.69 3.84
C SER A 129 -8.38 16.46 3.97
N GLN A 130 -8.47 17.79 4.08
CA GLN A 130 -7.30 18.62 4.38
C GLN A 130 -6.65 18.28 5.74
N ILE A 131 -7.43 17.79 6.71
CA ILE A 131 -6.93 17.36 8.01
C ILE A 131 -6.06 16.10 7.87
N ALA A 132 -6.51 15.10 7.11
CA ALA A 132 -5.71 13.90 6.87
C ALA A 132 -4.44 14.21 6.09
N LEU A 133 -4.53 15.09 5.09
CA LEU A 133 -3.39 15.57 4.32
C LEU A 133 -2.38 16.35 5.19
N SER A 134 -2.86 17.24 6.07
CA SER A 134 -1.97 18.01 6.95
C SER A 134 -1.23 17.12 7.94
N TRP A 135 -1.91 16.14 8.56
CA TRP A 135 -1.26 15.15 9.43
C TRP A 135 -0.17 14.35 8.74
N LEU A 136 -0.37 14.03 7.46
CA LEU A 136 0.60 13.33 6.66
C LEU A 136 1.86 14.19 6.40
N THR A 137 1.68 15.51 6.25
CA THR A 137 2.79 16.48 6.10
C THR A 137 3.41 16.95 7.42
N SER A 138 2.79 16.69 8.57
CA SER A 138 3.30 17.16 9.86
C SER A 138 4.56 16.41 10.32
N PRO A 139 5.63 17.09 10.76
CA PRO A 139 6.85 16.43 11.22
C PRO A 139 6.60 15.56 12.47
N THR A 140 5.77 16.03 13.40
CA THR A 140 5.44 15.36 14.66
C THR A 140 4.00 14.87 14.63
N THR A 141 3.77 13.59 14.94
CA THR A 141 2.43 12.99 14.98
C THR A 141 2.04 12.42 16.35
N ALA A 142 2.97 12.42 17.31
CA ALA A 142 2.79 11.82 18.63
C ALA A 142 1.56 12.35 19.40
N SER A 143 1.21 13.62 19.22
CA SER A 143 0.05 14.26 19.87
C SER A 143 -1.31 13.90 19.25
N LEU A 144 -1.33 13.30 18.06
CA LEU A 144 -2.57 12.97 17.31
C LEU A 144 -3.20 11.65 17.75
N GLY A 145 -2.54 10.94 18.67
CA GLY A 145 -2.92 9.63 19.16
C GLY A 145 -2.37 8.48 18.31
N ILE A 146 -2.31 7.30 18.94
CA ILE A 146 -1.63 6.11 18.43
C ILE A 146 -2.16 5.67 17.07
N LEU A 147 -3.49 5.72 16.86
CA LEU A 147 -4.11 5.31 15.59
C LEU A 147 -3.60 6.15 14.43
N VAL A 148 -3.67 7.48 14.53
CA VAL A 148 -3.27 8.40 13.46
C VAL A 148 -1.76 8.29 13.23
N THR A 149 -0.98 8.29 14.31
CA THR A 149 0.49 8.12 14.26
C THR A 149 0.89 6.86 13.49
N ASN A 150 0.27 5.72 13.80
CA ASN A 150 0.58 4.46 13.14
C ASN A 150 0.18 4.47 11.65
N ARG A 151 -0.93 5.11 11.30
CA ARG A 151 -1.38 5.26 9.90
C ARG A 151 -0.46 6.18 9.10
N VAL A 152 -0.04 7.31 9.67
CA VAL A 152 0.90 8.23 9.01
C VAL A 152 2.23 7.53 8.78
N ARG A 153 2.77 6.83 9.79
CA ARG A 153 4.01 6.06 9.66
C ARG A 153 3.90 4.99 8.57
N GLU A 154 2.77 4.31 8.50
CA GLU A 154 2.53 3.31 7.45
C GLU A 154 2.50 3.92 6.05
N VAL A 155 1.78 5.03 5.86
CA VAL A 155 1.75 5.73 4.56
C VAL A 155 3.15 6.18 4.16
N ARG A 156 3.92 6.80 5.08
CA ARG A 156 5.31 7.22 4.80
C ARG A 156 6.21 6.05 4.42
N ARG A 157 6.05 4.90 5.09
CA ARG A 157 6.79 3.68 4.74
C ARG A 157 6.48 3.21 3.32
N ILE A 158 5.20 3.22 2.92
CA ILE A 158 4.79 2.85 1.55
C ILE A 158 5.38 3.83 0.53
N VAL A 159 5.34 5.12 0.81
CA VAL A 159 5.90 6.14 -0.10
C VAL A 159 7.41 5.98 -0.23
N THR A 160 8.12 5.74 0.88
CA THR A 160 9.57 5.47 0.87
C THR A 160 9.89 4.24 0.01
N GLN A 161 9.10 3.16 0.17
CA GLN A 161 9.27 1.94 -0.63
C GLN A 161 9.08 2.22 -2.13
N LEU A 162 8.02 2.95 -2.51
CA LEU A 162 7.75 3.28 -3.90
C LEU A 162 8.79 4.26 -4.49
N ASN A 163 9.26 5.23 -3.71
CA ASN A 163 10.33 6.14 -4.11
C ASN A 163 11.64 5.38 -4.41
N ASN A 164 11.96 4.35 -3.61
CA ASN A 164 13.11 3.47 -3.86
C ASN A 164 12.96 2.67 -5.18
N ASP A 165 11.72 2.37 -5.58
CA ASP A 165 11.40 1.78 -6.88
C ASP A 165 11.38 2.83 -8.02
N SER A 166 11.89 4.05 -7.80
CA SER A 166 11.88 5.18 -8.75
C SER A 166 10.50 5.69 -9.14
N ILE A 167 9.52 5.56 -8.24
CA ILE A 167 8.13 5.96 -8.45
C ILE A 167 7.86 7.22 -7.67
N THR A 168 7.37 8.26 -8.35
CA THR A 168 7.06 9.54 -7.70
C THR A 168 5.63 9.52 -7.15
N ILE A 169 5.44 9.91 -5.89
CA ILE A 169 4.12 10.02 -5.26
C ILE A 169 3.83 11.48 -4.91
N ILE A 170 2.66 11.97 -5.32
CA ILE A 170 2.23 13.35 -5.12
C ILE A 170 0.84 13.36 -4.49
N PHE A 171 0.75 13.87 -3.27
CA PHE A 171 -0.53 14.08 -2.58
C PHE A 171 -1.15 15.41 -3.00
N ARG A 172 -2.46 15.41 -3.25
CA ARG A 172 -3.20 16.58 -3.71
C ARG A 172 -4.54 16.71 -2.98
N TYR A 173 -4.95 17.94 -2.74
CA TYR A 173 -6.31 18.22 -2.29
C TYR A 173 -7.29 18.26 -3.49
N VAL A 174 -8.46 17.67 -3.30
CA VAL A 174 -9.61 17.79 -4.22
C VAL A 174 -10.82 18.28 -3.45
N ASN A 175 -11.70 19.07 -4.06
CA ASN A 175 -12.96 19.42 -3.40
C ASN A 175 -13.84 18.17 -3.23
N THR A 176 -14.62 18.07 -2.15
CA THR A 176 -15.57 16.96 -1.95
C THR A 176 -16.52 16.77 -3.14
N SER A 177 -16.96 17.86 -3.80
CA SER A 177 -17.80 17.77 -5.01
C SER A 177 -17.10 17.13 -6.20
N GLN A 178 -15.77 17.11 -6.18
CA GLN A 178 -14.88 16.55 -7.20
C GLN A 178 -14.22 15.23 -6.74
N ASN A 179 -14.63 14.67 -5.59
CA ASN A 179 -14.11 13.43 -5.06
C ASN A 179 -15.06 12.26 -5.41
N PRO A 180 -14.75 11.43 -6.44
CA PRO A 180 -15.59 10.29 -6.77
C PRO A 180 -15.64 9.26 -5.63
N ALA A 181 -14.62 9.18 -4.75
CA ALA A 181 -14.61 8.20 -3.66
C ALA A 181 -15.79 8.34 -2.69
N ASP A 182 -16.35 9.54 -2.53
CA ASP A 182 -17.47 9.83 -1.62
C ASP A 182 -18.78 9.14 -2.07
N THR A 183 -18.98 8.94 -3.37
CA THR A 183 -20.15 8.19 -3.85
C THR A 183 -20.09 6.72 -3.45
N GLY A 184 -18.87 6.14 -3.47
CA GLY A 184 -18.62 4.77 -3.03
C GLY A 184 -18.75 4.55 -1.52
N THR A 185 -18.56 5.59 -0.69
CA THR A 185 -18.67 5.47 0.79
C THR A 185 -20.10 5.68 1.28
N ARG A 186 -20.91 6.51 0.61
CA ARG A 186 -22.31 6.79 0.97
C ARG A 186 -23.30 5.76 0.42
N GLY A 187 -22.87 4.99 -0.58
CA GLY A 187 -23.75 4.11 -1.34
C GLY A 187 -24.42 4.86 -2.49
N LEU A 188 -24.67 4.14 -3.59
CA LEU A 188 -25.27 4.67 -4.81
C LEU A 188 -26.70 4.11 -4.97
N SER A 189 -27.66 4.97 -5.30
CA SER A 189 -28.94 4.51 -5.84
C SER A 189 -28.75 3.90 -7.24
N ARG A 190 -29.75 3.18 -7.75
CA ARG A 190 -29.70 2.61 -9.11
C ARG A 190 -29.50 3.69 -10.18
N GLU A 191 -30.17 4.83 -10.01
CA GLU A 191 -30.12 5.97 -10.92
C GLU A 191 -28.75 6.66 -10.85
N GLN A 192 -28.18 6.79 -9.65
CA GLN A 192 -26.84 7.33 -9.45
C GLN A 192 -25.74 6.37 -9.92
N MET A 193 -25.99 5.06 -9.96
CA MET A 193 -25.05 4.08 -10.49
C MET A 193 -24.88 4.19 -12.02
N HIS A 194 -25.90 4.71 -12.71
CA HIS A 194 -25.81 5.05 -14.13
C HIS A 194 -25.04 6.34 -14.39
N ASP A 195 -24.72 7.11 -13.34
CA ASP A 195 -23.82 8.24 -13.45
C ASP A 195 -22.40 7.75 -13.78
N ARG A 196 -21.87 8.29 -14.89
CA ARG A 196 -20.50 8.00 -15.35
C ARG A 196 -19.45 8.54 -14.39
N TYR A 197 -19.80 9.46 -13.49
CA TYR A 197 -18.88 10.12 -12.59
C TYR A 197 -18.04 9.17 -11.72
N TRP A 198 -18.61 8.07 -11.23
CA TRP A 198 -17.85 7.06 -10.47
C TRP A 198 -16.85 6.28 -11.36
N TRP A 199 -17.22 6.02 -12.61
CA TRP A 199 -16.50 5.13 -13.53
C TRP A 199 -15.45 5.86 -14.39
N GLU A 200 -15.77 7.08 -14.82
CA GLU A 200 -14.95 7.96 -15.67
C GLU A 200 -14.22 9.05 -14.86
N GLY A 201 -14.47 9.12 -13.55
CA GLY A 201 -13.89 10.15 -12.70
C GLY A 201 -14.31 11.59 -13.05
N PRO A 202 -13.78 12.57 -12.30
CA PRO A 202 -14.06 13.98 -12.52
C PRO A 202 -13.38 14.54 -13.78
N GLU A 203 -14.05 15.49 -14.43
CA GLU A 203 -13.60 16.11 -15.70
C GLU A 203 -12.19 16.70 -15.67
N PHE A 204 -11.66 17.10 -14.50
CA PHE A 204 -10.30 17.62 -14.43
C PHE A 204 -9.24 16.54 -14.70
N LEU A 205 -9.50 15.26 -14.40
CA LEU A 205 -8.56 14.16 -14.67
C LEU A 205 -8.38 13.92 -16.17
N LYS A 206 -9.42 14.23 -16.96
CA LYS A 206 -9.41 14.15 -18.43
C LYS A 206 -8.58 15.26 -19.07
N LYS A 207 -8.25 16.32 -18.32
CA LYS A 207 -7.40 17.43 -18.78
C LYS A 207 -5.92 17.14 -18.57
N PRO A 208 -5.02 17.74 -19.36
CA PRO A 208 -3.58 17.64 -19.15
C PRO A 208 -3.18 18.01 -17.71
N MET A 209 -2.23 17.28 -17.13
CA MET A 209 -1.76 17.50 -15.75
C MET A 209 -1.32 18.95 -15.44
N LYS A 210 -0.90 19.70 -16.47
CA LYS A 210 -0.52 21.13 -16.35
C LYS A 210 -1.69 22.04 -15.99
N GLU A 211 -2.92 21.63 -16.28
CA GLU A 211 -4.14 22.39 -16.02
C GLU A 211 -4.75 22.08 -14.65
N TRP A 212 -4.19 21.11 -13.92
CA TRP A 212 -4.68 20.71 -12.61
C TRP A 212 -4.38 21.79 -11.56
N LYS A 213 -5.40 22.49 -11.08
CA LYS A 213 -5.29 23.58 -10.08
C LYS A 213 -5.30 23.11 -8.62
N HIS A 214 -4.86 21.87 -8.38
CA HIS A 214 -4.96 21.22 -7.07
C HIS A 214 -3.70 21.45 -6.23
N SER A 215 -3.88 21.97 -5.02
CA SER A 215 -2.81 22.18 -4.04
C SER A 215 -2.05 20.86 -3.77
N VAL A 216 -0.74 20.92 -3.90
CA VAL A 216 0.15 19.79 -3.63
C VAL A 216 0.54 19.79 -2.16
N TYR A 217 0.46 18.62 -1.53
CA TYR A 217 0.95 18.39 -0.18
C TYR A 217 2.26 17.62 -0.29
N GLN A 218 3.36 18.30 0.01
CA GLN A 218 4.67 17.68 0.07
C GLN A 218 4.81 16.96 1.40
N LEU A 219 5.15 15.67 1.33
CA LEU A 219 5.54 14.95 2.52
C LEU A 219 6.75 15.63 3.14
N TRP A 220 6.73 15.75 4.46
CA TRP A 220 7.94 16.06 5.20
C TRP A 220 8.95 14.96 4.89
N GLU A 221 10.07 15.32 4.26
CA GLU A 221 11.24 14.45 4.22
C GLU A 221 11.63 14.20 5.66
N ASP A 222 11.71 12.93 6.04
CA ASP A 222 12.27 12.55 7.33
C ASP A 222 13.73 13.07 7.35
N VAL A 223 13.96 14.31 7.79
CA VAL A 223 15.12 14.60 8.61
C VAL A 223 14.98 13.56 9.70
N ILE A 224 15.91 12.61 9.75
CA ILE A 224 15.98 11.54 10.73
C ILE A 224 16.08 12.19 12.11
N GLY A 225 14.93 12.64 12.60
CA GLY A 225 14.65 13.31 13.85
C GLY A 225 13.76 12.33 14.59
N ASP A 226 14.43 11.58 15.44
CA ASP A 226 13.96 10.50 16.29
C ASP A 226 12.80 11.00 17.20
N ASP A 227 11.56 10.93 16.72
CA ASP A 227 10.40 11.12 17.59
C ASP A 227 10.15 9.79 18.32
N SER A 228 10.83 9.68 19.46
CA SER A 228 10.72 8.60 20.43
C SER A 228 9.27 8.43 20.89
N GLY A 229 8.53 7.51 20.27
CA GLY A 229 7.10 7.29 20.55
C GLY A 229 6.75 5.81 20.75
N ALA A 230 6.85 5.37 22.01
CA ALA A 230 6.20 4.22 22.64
C ALA A 230 6.05 2.92 21.82
N PHE A 231 6.95 1.96 22.08
CA PHE A 231 6.72 0.55 21.80
C PHE A 231 5.57 0.04 22.68
N THR A 232 4.48 -0.43 22.08
CA THR A 232 3.47 -1.23 22.77
C THR A 232 4.09 -2.57 23.15
N ASN A 233 4.19 -2.85 24.46
CA ASN A 233 4.58 -4.15 24.99
C ASN A 233 3.61 -5.22 24.47
N VAL A 234 4.13 -6.14 23.66
CA VAL A 234 3.50 -7.44 23.45
C VAL A 234 4.11 -8.35 24.49
N ASN A 235 3.33 -8.73 25.51
CA ASN A 235 3.74 -9.77 26.45
C ASN A 235 3.90 -11.08 25.66
N PHE A 236 5.13 -11.47 25.38
CA PHE A 236 5.45 -12.85 25.03
C PHE A 236 5.62 -13.62 26.33
N THR A 237 4.69 -14.54 26.58
CA THR A 237 4.94 -15.65 27.51
C THR A 237 6.08 -16.49 26.93
N CYS A 238 7.20 -16.50 27.64
CA CYS A 238 8.40 -17.26 27.30
C CYS A 238 8.11 -18.76 27.50
N GLY A 239 8.01 -19.50 26.40
CA GLY A 239 8.31 -20.93 26.40
C GLY A 239 9.82 -21.07 26.56
N GLN A 240 10.25 -21.90 27.51
CA GLN A 240 11.65 -22.24 27.73
C GLN A 240 12.16 -23.03 26.53
N ASP A 241 13.09 -22.45 25.79
CA ASP A 241 14.06 -23.18 24.98
C ASP A 241 15.43 -22.54 25.19
N ASP A 242 16.36 -23.31 25.75
CA ASP A 242 17.75 -22.96 26.09
C ASP A 242 18.66 -22.79 24.86
N THR A 243 18.16 -22.18 23.79
CA THR A 243 19.01 -21.61 22.75
C THR A 243 19.38 -20.19 23.12
N PRO A 244 20.64 -19.74 22.95
CA PRO A 244 21.00 -18.34 23.18
C PRO A 244 20.23 -17.49 22.17
N ASN A 245 19.09 -16.97 22.59
CA ASN A 245 18.29 -16.06 21.79
C ASN A 245 19.14 -14.83 21.47
N ALA A 246 19.14 -14.42 20.21
CA ALA A 246 19.81 -13.21 19.79
C ALA A 246 19.34 -12.04 20.66
N LEU A 247 20.28 -11.25 21.20
CA LEU A 247 19.97 -10.10 22.05
C LEU A 247 19.05 -9.12 21.29
N MET A 248 19.22 -9.06 19.96
CA MET A 248 18.35 -8.37 19.02
C MET A 248 18.25 -9.16 17.71
N ASP A 249 17.04 -9.29 17.19
CA ASP A 249 16.80 -9.82 15.84
C ASP A 249 17.12 -8.75 14.79
N LEU A 250 18.28 -8.88 14.13
CA LEU A 250 18.76 -7.89 13.17
C LEU A 250 17.90 -7.77 11.92
N CYS A 251 17.12 -8.80 11.57
CA CYS A 251 16.20 -8.77 10.44
C CYS A 251 15.07 -7.75 10.62
N ARG A 252 14.89 -7.23 11.84
CA ARG A 252 13.89 -6.18 12.15
C ARG A 252 14.36 -4.77 11.81
N TYR A 253 15.63 -4.58 11.45
CA TYR A 253 16.18 -3.25 11.18
C TYR A 253 16.52 -3.07 9.70
N SER A 254 16.06 -1.96 9.12
CA SER A 254 16.28 -1.62 7.71
C SER A 254 17.68 -1.06 7.41
N SER A 255 18.51 -0.83 8.42
CA SER A 255 19.92 -0.45 8.24
C SER A 255 20.77 -0.76 9.46
N PHE A 256 22.08 -0.98 9.23
CA PHE A 256 23.06 -1.13 10.31
C PHE A 256 23.17 0.12 11.20
N SER A 257 22.94 1.31 10.63
CA SER A 257 22.88 2.56 11.39
C SER A 257 21.72 2.60 12.36
N MET A 258 20.54 2.12 11.95
CA MET A 258 19.38 1.98 12.83
C MET A 258 19.65 0.95 13.94
N ALA A 259 20.22 -0.21 13.58
CA ALA A 259 20.57 -1.25 14.56
C ALA A 259 21.50 -0.71 15.65
N LYS A 260 22.61 -0.04 15.28
CA LYS A 260 23.55 0.57 16.25
C LYS A 260 22.84 1.50 17.22
N ARG A 261 21.98 2.39 16.73
CA ARG A 261 21.27 3.39 17.55
C ARG A 261 20.27 2.73 18.50
N VAL A 262 19.50 1.76 18.00
CA VAL A 262 18.56 1.00 18.84
C VAL A 262 19.30 0.25 19.94
N THR A 263 20.42 -0.41 19.62
CA THR A 263 21.26 -1.06 20.62
C THR A 263 21.80 -0.09 21.66
N THR A 264 22.28 1.09 21.25
CA THR A 264 22.70 2.15 22.19
C THR A 264 21.58 2.57 23.13
N TRP A 265 20.37 2.79 22.61
CA TRP A 265 19.20 3.13 23.44
C TRP A 265 18.80 2.02 24.39
N THR A 266 18.90 0.76 23.97
CA THR A 266 18.68 -0.40 24.85
C THR A 266 19.73 -0.46 25.96
N LEU A 267 21.01 -0.20 25.67
CA LEU A 267 22.06 -0.12 26.69
C LEU A 267 21.78 1.00 27.71
N ARG A 268 21.31 2.17 27.26
CA ARG A 268 20.88 3.27 28.15
C ARG A 268 19.75 2.85 29.07
N PHE A 269 18.75 2.18 28.50
CA PHE A 269 17.62 1.67 29.26
C PHE A 269 18.06 0.67 30.32
N ILE A 270 18.90 -0.31 29.95
CA ILE A 270 19.45 -1.30 30.88
C ILE A 270 20.20 -0.58 32.00
N LYS A 271 21.12 0.34 31.67
CA LYS A 271 21.89 1.11 32.67
C LYS A 271 21.00 1.89 33.64
N LYS A 272 19.92 2.50 33.15
CA LYS A 272 18.93 3.21 33.97
C LYS A 272 18.17 2.25 34.90
N THR A 273 17.80 1.06 34.44
CA THR A 273 17.13 0.05 35.26
C THR A 273 18.06 -0.58 36.30
N MET A 274 19.35 -0.71 35.99
CA MET A 274 20.37 -1.25 36.89
C MET A 274 20.54 -0.44 38.18
N ARG A 275 20.21 0.86 38.18
CA ARG A 275 20.27 1.73 39.37
C ARG A 275 19.50 1.17 40.57
N ARG A 276 18.44 0.37 40.32
CA ARG A 276 17.55 -0.19 41.35
C ARG A 276 17.90 -1.62 41.74
N LEU A 277 18.94 -2.20 41.16
CA LEU A 277 19.35 -3.59 41.40
C LEU A 277 20.40 -3.68 42.52
N LYS A 278 20.53 -4.86 43.13
CA LYS A 278 21.60 -5.18 44.08
C LYS A 278 22.96 -5.21 43.36
N GLU A 279 24.03 -4.90 44.09
CA GLU A 279 25.38 -4.76 43.50
C GLU A 279 25.85 -6.03 42.79
N ASP A 280 25.66 -7.20 43.41
CA ASP A 280 25.96 -8.51 42.81
C ASP A 280 25.24 -8.74 41.45
N THR A 281 24.02 -8.25 41.31
CA THR A 281 23.28 -8.33 40.04
C THR A 281 23.82 -7.36 39.00
N LYS A 282 24.28 -6.17 39.41
CA LYS A 282 24.92 -5.21 38.51
C LYS A 282 26.23 -5.79 37.97
N ASP A 283 27.05 -6.39 38.83
CA ASP A 283 28.32 -6.99 38.45
C ASP A 283 28.14 -8.11 37.41
N ARG A 284 27.14 -8.98 37.62
CA ARG A 284 26.78 -10.02 36.64
C ARG A 284 26.36 -9.45 35.27
N ILE A 285 25.58 -8.37 35.26
CA ILE A 285 25.13 -7.72 34.01
C ILE A 285 26.31 -7.05 33.31
N VAL A 286 27.19 -6.36 34.04
CA VAL A 286 28.39 -5.72 33.49
C VAL A 286 29.36 -6.76 32.94
N ALA A 287 29.49 -7.92 33.59
CA ALA A 287 30.30 -9.02 33.08
C ALA A 287 29.75 -9.58 31.75
N HIS A 288 28.43 -9.64 31.60
CA HIS A 288 27.79 -10.07 30.36
C HIS A 288 27.76 -8.99 29.28
N ILE A 289 27.75 -7.70 29.66
CA ILE A 289 27.67 -6.55 28.75
C ILE A 289 28.60 -5.42 29.22
N PRO A 290 29.92 -5.53 28.94
CA PRO A 290 30.89 -4.54 29.39
C PRO A 290 30.66 -3.15 28.76
N GLU A 291 30.11 -3.10 27.55
CA GLU A 291 29.85 -1.86 26.81
C GLU A 291 28.80 -0.94 27.48
N ILE A 292 28.08 -1.42 28.50
CA ILE A 292 27.18 -0.59 29.33
C ILE A 292 27.94 0.52 30.06
N LYS A 293 29.24 0.33 30.35
CA LYS A 293 30.07 1.35 31.01
C LYS A 293 30.18 2.62 30.16
N ASP A 294 30.21 2.48 28.84
CA ASP A 294 30.43 3.56 27.87
C ASP A 294 29.19 4.39 27.53
N VAL A 295 28.05 4.02 28.11
CA VAL A 295 26.75 4.60 27.78
C VAL A 295 26.27 5.51 28.90
N SER A 296 25.76 6.70 28.58
CA SER A 296 25.21 7.62 29.58
C SER A 296 23.81 7.22 30.01
N ASP A 297 23.44 7.46 31.26
CA ASP A 297 22.07 7.28 31.75
C ASP A 297 21.28 8.61 31.84
N VAL A 298 21.85 9.69 31.30
CA VAL A 298 21.25 11.03 31.23
C VAL A 298 20.37 11.16 29.98
N PRO A 299 19.19 11.79 30.06
CA PRO A 299 18.33 12.05 28.90
C PRO A 299 18.92 13.19 28.04
N CYS A 300 19.94 12.88 27.25
CA CYS A 300 20.53 13.76 26.24
C CYS A 300 20.62 13.05 24.88
N ASN A 301 21.02 13.75 23.81
CA ASN A 301 21.30 13.09 22.53
C ASN A 301 22.44 12.06 22.67
N ILE A 302 22.31 10.92 21.99
CA ILE A 302 23.37 9.91 21.94
C ILE A 302 24.59 10.47 21.23
N ASN A 303 25.77 10.36 21.84
CA ASN A 303 27.01 10.85 21.25
C ASN A 303 27.73 9.73 20.44
N GLY A 304 28.79 10.08 19.72
CA GLY A 304 29.53 9.15 18.88
C GLY A 304 30.17 7.97 19.63
N SER A 305 30.60 8.18 20.88
CA SER A 305 31.12 7.11 21.75
C SER A 305 30.06 6.11 22.16
N GLU A 306 28.83 6.56 22.43
CA GLU A 306 27.72 5.68 22.80
C GLU A 306 27.20 4.85 21.63
N VAL A 307 27.20 5.44 20.42
CA VAL A 307 26.91 4.72 19.17
C VAL A 307 27.98 3.66 18.90
N ARG A 308 29.23 3.94 19.28
CA ARG A 308 30.34 2.97 19.19
C ARG A 308 30.15 1.81 20.17
N ALA A 309 29.70 2.07 21.40
CA ALA A 309 29.35 1.04 22.37
C ALA A 309 28.23 0.11 21.83
N GLY A 310 27.16 0.69 21.29
CA GLY A 310 26.07 -0.07 20.66
C GLY A 310 26.55 -0.93 19.48
N ARG A 311 27.47 -0.40 18.65
CA ARG A 311 28.13 -1.18 17.59
C ARG A 311 28.88 -2.39 18.14
N TYR A 312 29.69 -2.21 19.20
CA TYR A 312 30.48 -3.30 19.76
C TYR A 312 29.60 -4.38 20.39
N THR A 313 28.52 -4.00 21.09
CA THR A 313 27.56 -4.96 21.64
C THR A 313 26.92 -5.82 20.55
N LEU A 314 26.52 -5.22 19.41
CA LEU A 314 25.97 -5.97 18.28
C LEU A 314 26.97 -6.97 17.71
N ILE A 315 28.20 -6.52 17.47
CA ILE A 315 29.26 -7.38 16.94
C ILE A 315 29.53 -8.54 17.90
N ARG A 316 29.66 -8.27 19.20
CA ARG A 316 29.90 -9.30 20.20
C ARG A 316 28.75 -10.30 20.28
N ASN A 317 27.49 -9.85 20.21
CA ASN A 317 26.35 -10.75 20.19
C ASN A 317 26.33 -11.62 18.93
N LEU A 318 26.62 -11.07 17.75
CA LEU A 318 26.74 -11.86 16.52
C LEU A 318 27.88 -12.89 16.58
N GLN A 319 29.03 -12.51 17.13
CA GLN A 319 30.15 -13.43 17.32
C GLN A 319 29.79 -14.56 18.29
N LEU A 320 29.01 -14.29 19.33
CA LEU A 320 28.54 -15.31 20.26
C LEU A 320 27.56 -16.30 19.60
N LEU A 321 26.70 -15.82 18.71
CA LEU A 321 25.68 -16.62 18.02
C LEU A 321 26.26 -17.46 16.88
N PHE A 322 27.16 -16.89 16.08
CA PHE A 322 27.56 -17.46 14.79
C PHE A 322 29.01 -17.96 14.73
N LEU A 323 29.86 -17.63 15.71
CA LEU A 323 31.27 -18.06 15.70
C LEU A 323 31.59 -19.04 16.83
N THR A 324 32.33 -20.10 16.48
CA THR A 324 32.98 -21.01 17.43
C THR A 324 34.05 -20.27 18.24
N LYS A 325 34.36 -20.73 19.45
CA LYS A 325 35.29 -20.04 20.38
C LYS A 325 36.65 -19.70 19.74
N GLU A 326 37.12 -20.53 18.82
CA GLU A 326 38.39 -20.37 18.09
C GLU A 326 38.39 -19.15 17.14
N TYR A 327 37.25 -18.79 16.56
CA TYR A 327 37.10 -17.68 15.59
C TYR A 327 36.70 -16.34 16.20
N ARG A 328 36.38 -16.30 17.50
CA ARG A 328 35.98 -15.06 18.20
C ARG A 328 37.13 -14.03 18.34
N LYS A 329 38.38 -14.45 18.11
CA LYS A 329 39.62 -13.69 18.42
C LYS A 329 40.03 -12.59 17.42
N ILE A 330 39.32 -12.36 16.33
CA ILE A 330 39.82 -11.45 15.28
C ILE A 330 39.54 -9.95 15.58
N TRP A 331 38.66 -9.63 16.54
CA TRP A 331 38.41 -8.24 16.96
C TRP A 331 38.44 -8.09 18.47
N LYS A 332 39.63 -7.84 19.04
CA LYS A 332 39.77 -7.44 20.45
C LYS A 332 39.08 -6.08 20.65
N THR A 333 38.01 -6.06 21.44
CA THR A 333 37.42 -4.81 21.92
C THR A 333 38.32 -4.24 23.03
N PRO A 334 38.27 -2.94 23.32
CA PRO A 334 39.09 -2.32 24.38
C PRO A 334 38.81 -2.83 25.81
N TYR A 335 37.89 -3.79 25.97
CA TYR A 335 37.40 -4.29 27.26
C TYR A 335 37.66 -5.78 27.48
N ASP A 336 38.49 -6.42 26.67
CA ASP A 336 38.85 -7.83 26.81
C ASP A 336 40.12 -7.93 27.69
N PRO A 337 40.04 -8.32 28.97
CA PRO A 337 41.21 -8.69 29.73
C PRO A 337 41.61 -10.11 29.30
N THR A 338 42.79 -10.20 28.68
CA THR A 338 43.61 -11.39 28.34
C THR A 338 43.01 -12.77 28.52
#